data_AF-A0A3D5DDJ2-F1
#
_entry.id   AF-A0A3D5DDJ2-F1
#
_cell.length_a   1.000
_cell.length_b   1.000
_cell.length_c   1.000
_cell.angle_alpha   90.00
_cell.angle_beta   90.00
_cell.angle_gamma   90.00
#
_symmetry.space_group_name_H-M   'P 1'
#
loop_
_entity.id
_entity.type
_entity.pdbx_description
1 polymer ?
#
loop_
_entity_poly.entity_id
_entity_poly.type
_entity_poly.pdbx_seq_one_letter_code
_entity_poly.pdbx_strand_id
1 'polypeptide(L)' 'PFNMTGQPAATVPAGFTRDGLPVGLQIAGGHLDDPMVLRAAAAFEAARPWVDKWPPLDELLK' A
#
# COMPACT_ATOMS: atom_id res chain seq x y z
N PRO A 1 -6.69 -13.61 -4.63
CA PRO A 1 -6.81 -14.88 -3.86
C PRO A 1 -7.40 -14.65 -2.45
N PHE A 2 -6.90 -13.66 -1.70
CA PHE A 2 -7.21 -13.45 -0.29
C PHE A 2 -8.69 -13.14 0.02
N ASN A 3 -9.46 -12.62 -0.93
CA ASN A 3 -10.90 -12.39 -0.78
C ASN A 3 -11.68 -13.68 -0.45
N MET A 4 -11.26 -14.82 -0.99
CA MET A 4 -11.94 -16.11 -0.77
C MET A 4 -11.45 -16.82 0.49
N THR A 5 -10.20 -16.57 0.88
CA THR A 5 -9.50 -17.29 1.95
C THR A 5 -9.42 -16.51 3.26
N GLY A 6 -9.83 -15.24 3.27
CA GLY A 6 -10.05 -14.43 4.47
C GLY A 6 -8.78 -13.98 5.20
N GLN A 7 -7.61 -14.05 4.57
CA GLN A 7 -6.39 -13.48 5.15
C GLN A 7 -6.44 -11.95 5.11
N PRO A 8 -5.85 -11.28 6.12
CA PRO A 8 -5.62 -9.85 6.07
C PRO A 8 -4.63 -9.52 4.95
N ALA A 9 -4.90 -8.40 4.27
CA ALA A 9 -4.02 -7.86 3.26
C ALA A 9 -4.04 -6.33 3.27
N ALA A 10 -2.88 -5.71 3.07
CA ALA A 10 -2.73 -4.27 2.91
C ALA A 10 -1.95 -3.97 1.62
N THR A 11 -2.22 -2.81 1.02
CA THR A 11 -1.46 -2.33 -0.14
C THR A 11 -0.73 -1.05 0.23
N VAL A 12 0.58 -1.01 -0.01
CA VAL A 12 1.44 0.16 0.21
C VAL A 12 1.96 0.73 -1.11
N PRO A 13 2.13 2.06 -1.25
CA PRO A 13 2.75 2.67 -2.44
C PRO A 13 4.22 2.22 -2.61
N ALA A 14 4.53 1.55 -3.70
CA ALA A 14 5.85 0.97 -3.97
C ALA A 14 6.67 1.74 -5.02
N GLY A 15 6.19 2.91 -5.45
CA GLY A 15 6.84 3.77 -6.42
C GLY A 15 5.93 4.10 -7.60
N PHE A 16 6.54 4.49 -8.71
CA PHE A 16 5.85 4.92 -9.93
C PHE A 16 6.39 4.18 -11.15
N THR A 17 5.53 3.99 -12.15
CA THR A 17 5.95 3.54 -13.48
C THR A 17 6.76 4.64 -14.17
N ARG A 18 7.38 4.32 -15.31
CA ARG A 18 8.08 5.32 -16.15
C ARG A 18 7.17 6.45 -16.61
N ASP A 19 5.88 6.16 -16.77
CA ASP A 19 4.85 7.11 -17.19
C ASP A 19 4.20 7.84 -16.00
N GLY A 20 4.75 7.69 -14.79
CA GLY A 20 4.30 8.43 -13.61
C GLY A 20 3.04 7.88 -12.93
N LEU A 21 2.60 6.65 -13.25
CA LEU A 21 1.47 6.02 -12.58
C LEU A 21 1.89 5.32 -11.29
N PRO A 22 1.10 5.38 -10.21
CA PRO A 22 1.45 4.74 -8.94
C PRO A 22 1.44 3.21 -9.05
N VAL A 23 2.41 2.56 -8.40
CA VAL A 23 2.52 1.10 -8.29
C VAL A 23 2.25 0.70 -6.84
N GLY A 24 1.35 -0.26 -6.62
CA GLY A 24 1.06 -0.81 -5.29
C GLY A 24 1.78 -2.14 -5.05
N LEU A 25 2.28 -2.33 -3.82
CA LEU A 25 2.73 -3.63 -3.31
C LEU A 25 1.68 -4.18 -2.35
N GLN A 26 1.13 -5.36 -2.65
CA GLN A 26 0.20 -6.05 -1.76
C GLN A 26 0.96 -6.96 -0.80
N ILE A 27 0.73 -6.76 0.50
CA ILE A 27 1.25 -7.57 1.60
C ILE A 27 0.07 -8.38 2.15
N ALA A 28 0.21 -9.70 2.21
CA ALA A 28 -0.79 -10.60 2.80
C ALA A 28 -0.16 -11.40 3.95
N GLY A 29 -0.91 -11.57 5.03
CA GLY A 29 -0.47 -12.26 6.25
C GLY A 29 -1.15 -13.60 6.48
N GLY A 30 -0.86 -14.20 7.64
CA GLY A 30 -1.61 -15.35 8.16
C GLY A 30 -3.05 -14.98 8.52
N HIS A 31 -3.96 -15.96 8.60
CA HIS A 31 -5.35 -15.73 8.99
C HIS A 31 -5.42 -15.03 10.37
N LEU A 32 -6.21 -13.95 10.47
CA LEU A 32 -6.36 -13.10 11.67
C LEU A 32 -5.05 -12.43 12.18
N ASP A 33 -4.01 -12.37 11.37
CA ASP A 33 -2.72 -11.75 11.73
C ASP A 33 -2.57 -10.32 11.16
N ASP A 34 -3.63 -9.52 11.30
CA ASP A 34 -3.64 -8.09 10.95
C ASP A 34 -2.46 -7.33 11.57
N PRO A 35 -2.06 -7.57 12.85
CA PRO A 35 -0.93 -6.87 13.44
C PRO A 35 0.39 -7.08 12.67
N MET A 36 0.64 -8.29 12.16
CA MET A 36 1.85 -8.54 11.37
C MET A 36 1.81 -7.82 10.02
N VAL A 37 0.66 -7.82 9.34
CA VAL A 37 0.49 -7.10 8.06
C VAL A 37 0.72 -5.60 8.26
N LEU A 38 0.17 -5.01 9.31
CA LEU A 38 0.36 -3.60 9.63
C LEU A 38 1.80 -3.27 10.02
N ARG A 39 2.48 -4.14 10.78
CA ARG A 39 3.92 -3.98 11.09
C ARG A 39 4.78 -4.00 9.84
N ALA A 40 4.49 -4.92 8.92
CA ALA A 40 5.21 -5.01 7.65
C ALA A 40 4.97 -3.76 6.78
N ALA A 41 3.73 -3.28 6.71
CA ALA A 41 3.38 -2.04 6.01
C ALA A 41 4.11 -0.82 6.60
N ALA A 42 4.11 -0.67 7.93
CA ALA A 42 4.80 0.42 8.62
C ALA A 42 6.33 0.36 8.44
N ALA A 43 6.91 -0.85 8.47
CA ALA A 43 8.34 -1.03 8.20
C ALA A 43 8.70 -0.61 6.76
N PHE A 44 7.84 -0.95 5.79
CA PHE A 44 8.00 -0.52 4.41
C PHE A 44 7.87 1.01 4.27
N GLU A 45 6.89 1.63 4.95
CA GLU A 45 6.73 3.09 5.00
C GLU A 45 7.97 3.81 5.54
N ALA A 46 8.50 3.36 6.67
CA ALA A 46 9.69 3.93 7.27
C ALA A 46 10.93 3.81 6.37
N ALA A 47 11.06 2.69 5.64
CA ALA A 47 12.16 2.47 4.72
C ALA A 47 12.01 3.22 3.39
N ARG A 48 10.77 3.49 2.95
CA ARG A 48 10.45 4.10 1.65
C ARG A 48 9.30 5.10 1.78
N PRO A 49 9.51 6.29 2.40
CA PRO A 49 8.43 7.26 2.58
C PRO A 49 7.81 7.71 1.25
N TRP A 50 6.48 7.86 1.22
CA TRP A 50 5.70 8.31 0.04
C TRP A 50 4.75 9.47 0.34
N VAL A 51 4.78 10.02 1.56
CA VAL A 51 3.84 11.05 2.03
C VAL A 51 3.90 12.34 1.21
N ASP A 52 5.00 12.60 0.51
CA ASP A 52 5.19 13.77 -0.37
C ASP A 52 4.73 13.53 -1.82
N LYS A 53 4.16 12.35 -2.14
CA LYS A 53 3.83 11.92 -3.51
C LYS A 53 2.33 11.89 -3.82
N TRP A 54 1.52 12.59 -3.03
CA TRP A 54 0.09 12.74 -3.32
C TRP A 54 -0.15 13.54 -4.60
N PRO A 55 -1.15 13.19 -5.42
CA PRO A 55 -1.56 14.01 -6.54
C PRO A 55 -2.16 15.35 -6.04
N PRO A 56 -2.14 16.41 -6.87
CA PRO A 56 -2.81 17.67 -6.56
C PRO A 56 -4.31 17.44 -6.33
N LEU A 57 -4.83 17.85 -5.18
CA LEU A 57 -6.25 17.65 -4.84
C LEU A 57 -7.19 18.59 -5.60
N ASP A 58 -6.67 19.73 -6.04
CA ASP A 58 -7.38 20.72 -6.86
C ASP A 58 -7.70 20.22 -8.27
N GLU A 59 -6.99 19.20 -8.76
CA GLU A 59 -7.30 18.51 -10.01
C GLU A 59 -8.40 17.44 -9.87
N LEU A 60 -8.62 16.90 -8.66
CA LEU A 60 -9.59 15.83 -8.38
C LEU A 60 -11.01 16.34 -8.04
N LEU A 61 -11.16 17.64 -7.79
CA LEU A 61 -12.42 18.28 -7.38
C LEU A 61 -13.10 19.07 -8.52
N LYS A 62 -12.61 18.95 -9.76
CA LYS A 62 -13.23 19.48 -10.98
C LYS A 62 -14.08 18.42 -11.66
#